data_AF-A0A968W0L5-F1
#
_entry.id   AF-A0A968W0L5-F1
#
_cell.length_a   1.000
_cell.length_b   1.000
_cell.length_c   1.000
_cell.angle_alpha   90.00
_cell.angle_beta   90.00
_cell.angle_gamma   90.00
#
_symmetry.space_group_name_H-M   'P 1'
#
loop_
_entity.id
_entity.type
_entity.pdbx_description
1 polymer ?
#
loop_
_entity_poly.entity_id
_entity_poly.type
_entity_poly.pdbx_seq_one_letter_code
_entity_poly.pdbx_strand_id
1 'polypeptide(L)'
;MYQKTKIYDNFITMFEPGFVSPIADFGLLYYKYYLIDSSFMDNKWCYRVSFQPKRRQERTFTGYFVVHDTTFAIKEIQLRITPTANINFINDLATTLEYNYLENDSVWFLSDESMVVDFNLTDKAIGFFRPQVYQLQKHKSECAYPRLYYGFKNQYTG
;
A
#
# COMPACT_ATOMS: atom_id res chain seq x y z
N MET A 1 -3.58 -1.80 -19.67
CA MET A 1 -2.51 -0.91 -19.18
C MET A 1 -2.45 -1.09 -17.67
N TYR A 2 -1.42 -1.74 -17.14
CA TYR A 2 -1.29 -2.05 -15.71
C TYR A 2 -0.62 -0.86 -15.01
N GLN A 3 -1.27 -0.30 -13.98
CA GLN A 3 -0.63 0.73 -13.16
C GLN A 3 0.12 0.05 -12.02
N LYS A 4 1.45 0.23 -12.02
CA LYS A 4 2.31 -0.29 -10.97
C LYS A 4 2.11 0.51 -9.68
N THR A 5 1.70 -0.15 -8.61
CA THR A 5 1.57 0.47 -7.29
C THR A 5 2.93 0.79 -6.70
N LYS A 6 3.19 2.07 -6.39
CA LYS A 6 4.39 2.52 -5.70
C LYS A 6 4.03 3.06 -4.32
N ILE A 7 4.25 2.26 -3.28
CA ILE A 7 3.93 2.66 -1.90
C ILE A 7 4.91 3.65 -1.28
N TYR A 8 6.15 3.67 -1.78
CA TYR A 8 7.18 4.61 -1.32
C TYR A 8 7.04 6.00 -1.95
N ASP A 9 6.17 6.16 -2.93
CA ASP A 9 5.83 7.47 -3.46
C ASP A 9 4.86 8.17 -2.49
N ASN A 10 4.96 9.49 -2.39
CA ASN A 10 4.12 10.29 -1.50
C ASN A 10 2.62 10.19 -1.83
N PHE A 11 2.29 9.94 -3.09
CA PHE A 11 0.92 9.74 -3.57
C PHE A 11 0.79 8.44 -4.34
N ILE A 12 -0.23 7.66 -4.01
CA ILE A 12 -0.63 6.46 -4.73
C ILE A 12 -1.67 6.88 -5.79
N THR A 13 -1.24 6.96 -7.06
CA THR A 13 -2.03 7.46 -8.18
C THR A 13 -2.75 6.35 -8.96
N MET A 14 -3.35 5.37 -8.26
CA MET A 14 -4.19 4.35 -8.91
C MET A 14 -5.47 4.95 -9.51
N PHE A 15 -5.96 6.02 -8.89
CA PHE A 15 -7.16 6.76 -9.29
C PHE A 15 -6.88 8.25 -9.16
N GLU A 16 -7.51 9.05 -10.00
CA GLU A 16 -7.42 10.50 -9.94
C GLU A 16 -8.58 11.11 -9.15
N PRO A 17 -8.32 12.12 -8.30
CA PRO A 17 -7.03 12.46 -7.68
C PRO A 17 -6.44 11.36 -6.78
N GLY A 18 -5.11 11.27 -6.76
CA GLY A 18 -4.35 10.27 -5.99
C GLY A 18 -4.54 10.34 -4.48
N PHE A 19 -4.18 9.26 -3.80
CA PHE A 19 -4.29 9.10 -2.34
C PHE A 19 -2.95 9.33 -1.66
N VAL A 20 -2.96 9.91 -0.46
CA VAL A 20 -1.71 10.09 0.32
C VAL A 20 -1.22 8.72 0.81
N SER A 21 0.04 8.37 0.52
CA SER A 21 0.63 7.13 1.03
C SER A 21 0.81 7.21 2.57
N PRO A 22 0.54 6.13 3.32
CA PRO A 22 0.89 6.08 4.74
C PRO A 22 2.40 6.05 5.00
N ILE A 23 3.24 5.91 3.97
CA ILE A 23 4.72 5.98 4.07
C ILE A 23 5.26 7.27 3.45
N ALA A 24 4.38 8.19 3.04
CA ALA A 24 4.80 9.49 2.55
C ALA A 24 5.63 10.24 3.60
N ASP A 25 6.53 11.13 3.14
CA ASP A 25 7.37 11.97 3.99
C ASP A 25 6.52 12.80 4.99
N PHE A 26 5.33 13.20 4.54
CA PHE A 26 4.34 13.94 5.33
C PHE A 26 3.21 13.06 5.89
N GLY A 27 3.38 11.73 5.90
CA GLY A 27 2.38 10.76 6.37
C GLY A 27 1.92 11.04 7.80
N LEU A 28 2.81 11.51 8.69
CA LEU A 28 2.50 11.91 10.07
C LEU A 28 1.49 13.06 10.17
N LEU A 29 1.32 13.88 9.14
CA LEU A 29 0.29 14.94 9.13
C LEU A 29 -1.11 14.38 8.87
N TYR A 30 -1.20 13.27 8.13
CA TYR A 30 -2.45 12.67 7.67
C TYR A 30 -2.87 11.46 8.52
N TYR A 31 -1.93 10.73 9.10
CA TYR A 31 -2.16 9.46 9.78
C TYR A 31 -1.75 9.47 11.25
N LYS A 32 -2.46 8.68 12.06
CA LYS A 32 -2.03 8.23 13.39
C LYS A 32 -1.50 6.81 13.24
N TYR A 33 -0.30 6.56 13.75
CA TYR A 33 0.34 5.25 13.73
C TYR A 33 0.30 4.64 15.13
N TYR A 34 0.00 3.35 15.18
CA TYR A 34 -0.04 2.57 16.41
C TYR A 34 0.82 1.33 16.22
N LEU A 35 1.83 1.16 17.06
CA LEU A 35 2.59 -0.08 17.13
C LEU A 35 1.69 -1.16 17.72
N ILE A 36 1.43 -2.21 16.95
CA ILE A 36 0.52 -3.28 17.34
C ILE A 36 1.29 -4.42 18.00
N ASP A 37 2.34 -4.90 17.33
CA ASP A 37 3.10 -6.06 17.78
C ASP A 37 4.49 -6.10 17.14
N SER A 38 5.37 -6.94 17.69
CA SER A 38 6.66 -7.33 17.15
C SER A 38 6.66 -8.82 16.85
N SER A 39 7.06 -9.22 15.65
CA SER A 39 7.13 -10.62 15.26
C SER A 39 8.46 -10.94 14.58
N PHE A 40 8.94 -12.16 14.84
CA PHE A 40 10.14 -12.69 14.20
C PHE A 40 9.74 -13.50 12.97
N MET A 41 10.04 -13.01 11.78
CA MET A 41 9.63 -13.60 10.50
C MET A 41 10.83 -13.66 9.55
N ASP A 42 11.07 -14.82 8.93
CA ASP A 42 12.21 -15.07 8.03
C ASP A 42 13.57 -14.69 8.64
N ASN A 43 13.74 -15.13 9.90
CA ASN A 43 14.94 -14.90 10.70
C ASN A 43 15.27 -13.41 10.93
N LYS A 44 14.25 -12.55 10.89
CA LYS A 44 14.35 -11.09 10.98
C LYS A 44 13.27 -10.52 11.90
N TRP A 45 13.63 -9.54 12.70
CA TRP A 45 12.67 -8.81 13.55
C TRP A 45 11.85 -7.84 12.71
N CYS A 46 10.53 -7.93 12.85
CA CYS A 46 9.58 -7.08 12.16
C CYS A 46 8.57 -6.49 13.15
N TYR A 47 8.13 -5.28 12.89
CA TYR A 47 7.12 -4.59 13.70
C TYR A 47 5.88 -4.34 12.86
N ARG A 48 4.73 -4.70 13.40
CA ARG A 48 3.43 -4.41 12.79
C ARG A 48 2.92 -3.08 13.32
N VAL A 49 2.71 -2.14 12.40
CA VAL A 49 2.21 -0.80 12.69
C VAL A 49 0.89 -0.60 11.96
N SER A 50 -0.18 -0.33 12.72
CA SER A 50 -1.46 0.08 12.14
C SER A 50 -1.48 1.58 11.93
N PHE A 51 -2.13 2.02 10.86
CA PHE A 51 -2.35 3.44 10.57
C PHE A 51 -3.83 3.74 10.33
N GLN A 52 -4.25 4.90 10.82
CA GLN A 52 -5.61 5.41 10.64
C GLN A 52 -5.57 6.91 10.31
N PRO A 53 -6.45 7.39 9.43
CA PRO A 53 -6.45 8.80 9.06
C PRO A 53 -6.91 9.67 10.22
N LYS A 54 -6.29 10.85 10.34
CA LYS A 54 -6.66 11.86 11.34
C LYS A 54 -7.97 12.54 11.00
N ARG A 55 -8.30 12.67 9.71
CA ARG A 55 -9.49 13.39 9.21
C ARG A 55 -10.25 12.50 8.24
N ARG A 56 -11.58 12.50 8.35
CA ARG A 56 -12.47 11.63 7.55
C ARG A 56 -12.68 12.09 6.10
N GLN A 57 -12.43 13.37 5.80
CA GLN A 57 -12.69 13.98 4.50
C GLN A 57 -11.47 14.01 3.58
N GLU A 58 -10.35 13.40 3.99
CA GLU A 58 -9.13 13.34 3.19
C GLU A 58 -9.06 12.03 2.40
N ARG A 59 -8.36 12.06 1.27
CA ARG A 59 -8.12 10.88 0.42
C ARG A 59 -6.98 10.05 1.00
N THR A 60 -7.34 9.26 1.99
CA THR A 60 -6.40 8.50 2.82
C THR A 60 -6.81 7.04 2.92
N PHE A 61 -5.86 6.20 3.31
CA PHE A 61 -6.06 4.77 3.52
C PHE A 61 -6.20 4.41 5.01
N THR A 62 -6.75 3.25 5.30
CA THR A 62 -6.66 2.57 6.59
C THR A 62 -5.99 1.22 6.40
N GLY A 63 -5.31 0.74 7.44
CA GLY A 63 -4.71 -0.58 7.40
C GLY A 63 -3.53 -0.73 8.34
N TYR A 64 -2.56 -1.53 7.91
CA TYR A 64 -1.32 -1.75 8.64
C TYR A 64 -0.17 -2.02 7.65
N PHE A 65 1.05 -1.80 8.12
CA PHE A 65 2.24 -2.30 7.46
C PHE A 65 3.12 -3.03 8.47
N VAL A 66 3.96 -3.91 7.96
CA VAL A 66 4.99 -4.61 8.70
C VAL A 66 6.33 -4.08 8.22
N VAL A 67 7.11 -3.53 9.14
CA VAL A 67 8.43 -2.92 8.87
C VAL A 67 9.54 -3.77 9.49
N HIS A 68 10.63 -3.95 8.75
CA HIS A 68 11.83 -4.61 9.23
C HIS A 68 12.65 -3.70 10.13
N ASP A 69 13.13 -4.21 11.28
CA ASP A 69 13.85 -3.44 12.30
C ASP A 69 15.14 -2.79 11.77
N THR A 70 16.02 -3.56 11.12
CA THR A 70 17.35 -3.06 10.73
C THR A 70 17.33 -2.17 9.49
N THR A 71 16.49 -2.49 8.50
CA THR A 71 16.51 -1.81 7.19
C THR A 71 15.36 -0.82 7.00
N PHE A 72 14.41 -0.77 7.92
CA PHE A 72 13.17 0.01 7.82
C PHE A 72 12.36 -0.25 6.54
N ALA A 73 12.60 -1.39 5.89
CA ALA A 73 11.90 -1.78 4.68
C ALA A 73 10.54 -2.38 5.03
N ILE A 74 9.57 -2.16 4.16
CA ILE A 74 8.25 -2.74 4.31
C ILE A 74 8.30 -4.18 3.83
N LYS A 75 7.88 -5.10 4.69
CA LYS A 75 7.70 -6.51 4.38
C LYS A 75 6.30 -6.81 3.87
N GLU A 76 5.30 -6.18 4.47
CA GLU A 76 3.90 -6.37 4.10
C GLU A 76 3.18 -5.04 4.31
N ILE A 77 2.27 -4.69 3.41
CA ILE A 77 1.37 -3.57 3.62
C ILE A 77 -0.03 -3.91 3.12
N GLN A 78 -1.00 -3.62 3.97
CA GLN A 78 -2.41 -3.66 3.64
C GLN A 78 -2.96 -2.23 3.63
N LEU A 79 -3.52 -1.84 2.49
CA LEU A 79 -4.17 -0.56 2.25
C LEU A 79 -5.64 -0.83 1.97
N ARG A 80 -6.53 -0.14 2.68
CA ARG A 80 -7.95 -0.09 2.33
C ARG A 80 -8.41 1.35 2.28
N ILE A 81 -9.23 1.72 1.31
CA ILE A 81 -9.76 3.08 1.29
C ILE A 81 -10.77 3.24 2.43
N THR A 82 -10.75 4.39 3.12
CA THR A 82 -11.85 4.71 4.03
C THR A 82 -13.16 4.89 3.26
N PRO A 83 -14.31 4.34 3.73
CA PRO A 83 -15.62 4.51 3.08
C PRO A 83 -16.05 5.98 2.93
N THR A 84 -15.45 6.87 3.71
CA THR A 84 -15.71 8.33 3.66
C THR A 84 -14.89 9.06 2.59
N ALA A 85 -13.95 8.39 1.94
CA ALA A 85 -13.24 8.96 0.80
C ALA A 85 -14.23 9.07 -0.37
N ASN A 86 -14.69 10.29 -0.64
CA ASN A 86 -15.64 10.58 -1.71
C ASN A 86 -14.99 10.40 -3.08
N ILE A 87 -14.98 9.16 -3.59
CA ILE A 87 -14.54 8.81 -4.94
C ILE A 87 -15.77 8.41 -5.74
N ASN A 88 -15.92 8.99 -6.92
CA ASN A 88 -16.95 8.54 -7.84
C ASN A 88 -16.63 7.11 -8.31
N PHE A 89 -17.65 6.26 -8.38
CA PHE A 89 -17.59 4.91 -8.95
C PHE A 89 -16.85 3.83 -8.14
N ILE A 90 -16.28 4.10 -6.95
CA ILE A 90 -15.62 3.06 -6.11
C ILE A 90 -16.30 2.99 -4.74
N ASN A 91 -16.75 1.80 -4.36
CA ASN A 91 -17.31 1.49 -3.04
C ASN A 91 -16.22 1.17 -2.03
N ASP A 92 -15.29 0.32 -2.44
CA ASP A 92 -14.23 -0.21 -1.58
C ASP A 92 -13.03 -0.56 -2.45
N LEU A 93 -11.86 -0.42 -1.87
CA LEU A 93 -10.66 -0.98 -2.47
C LEU A 93 -9.72 -1.41 -1.37
N ALA A 94 -9.21 -2.61 -1.54
CA ALA A 94 -8.21 -3.23 -0.69
C ALA A 94 -7.02 -3.62 -1.55
N THR A 95 -5.82 -3.23 -1.15
CA THR A 95 -4.57 -3.59 -1.78
C THR A 95 -3.67 -4.21 -0.73
N THR A 96 -3.12 -5.39 -1.03
CA THR A 96 -2.14 -6.08 -0.20
C THR A 96 -0.88 -6.28 -1.04
N LEU A 97 0.25 -5.86 -0.49
CA LEU A 97 1.56 -6.03 -1.11
C LEU A 97 2.48 -6.73 -0.13
N GLU A 98 3.18 -7.74 -0.61
CA GLU A 98 4.17 -8.50 0.15
C GLU A 98 5.53 -8.36 -0.51
N TYR A 99 6.54 -8.15 0.32
CA TYR A 99 7.92 -7.98 -0.08
C TYR A 99 8.78 -9.03 0.60
N ASN A 100 9.60 -9.70 -0.20
CA ASN A 100 10.56 -10.67 0.28
C ASN A 100 11.97 -10.07 0.29
N TYR A 101 12.81 -10.60 1.18
CA TYR A 101 14.22 -10.22 1.27
C TYR A 101 15.09 -11.21 0.52
N LEU A 102 15.90 -10.71 -0.41
CA LEU A 102 16.95 -11.48 -1.06
C LEU A 102 18.24 -11.37 -0.27
N GLU A 103 18.68 -12.48 0.33
CA GLU A 103 19.91 -12.50 1.13
C GLU A 103 21.15 -12.21 0.29
N ASN A 104 21.20 -12.70 -0.95
CA ASN A 104 22.36 -12.55 -1.84
C ASN A 104 22.65 -11.10 -2.21
N ASP A 105 21.62 -10.30 -2.46
CA ASP A 105 21.75 -8.91 -2.92
C ASP A 105 21.39 -7.89 -1.82
N SER A 106 20.97 -8.35 -0.64
CA SER A 106 20.49 -7.50 0.47
C SER A 106 19.37 -6.51 0.06
N VAL A 107 18.48 -6.96 -0.83
CA VAL A 107 17.43 -6.13 -1.43
C VAL A 107 16.05 -6.71 -1.11
N TRP A 108 15.10 -5.81 -0.82
CA TRP A 108 13.69 -6.14 -0.70
C TRP A 108 13.00 -6.00 -2.06
N PHE A 109 12.20 -6.99 -2.43
CA PHE A 109 11.50 -7.01 -3.72
C PHE A 109 10.03 -7.39 -3.52
N LEU A 110 9.16 -6.82 -4.35
CA LEU A 110 7.73 -7.15 -4.35
C LEU A 110 7.57 -8.61 -4.83
N SER A 111 7.04 -9.46 -3.95
CA SER A 111 6.80 -10.88 -4.25
C SER A 111 5.38 -11.13 -4.73
N ASP A 112 4.41 -10.55 -4.03
CA ASP A 112 3.00 -10.73 -4.31
C ASP A 112 2.26 -9.38 -4.20
N GLU A 113 1.40 -9.13 -5.19
CA GLU A 113 0.48 -7.99 -5.21
C GLU A 113 -0.94 -8.51 -5.44
N SER A 114 -1.86 -8.09 -4.57
CA SER A 114 -3.28 -8.38 -4.66
C SER A 114 -4.08 -7.09 -4.49
N MET A 115 -5.00 -6.84 -5.41
CA MET A 115 -5.90 -5.70 -5.36
C MET A 115 -7.34 -6.15 -5.60
N VAL A 116 -8.23 -5.74 -4.72
CA VAL A 116 -9.66 -5.95 -4.83
C VAL A 116 -10.32 -4.58 -4.90
N VAL A 117 -11.12 -4.35 -5.93
CA VAL A 117 -11.83 -3.08 -6.14
C VAL A 117 -13.30 -3.38 -6.34
N ASP A 118 -14.15 -2.72 -5.56
CA ASP A 118 -15.60 -2.73 -5.68
C ASP A 118 -16.05 -1.41 -6.33
N PHE A 119 -16.73 -1.50 -7.47
CA PHE A 119 -17.18 -0.34 -8.22
C PHE A 119 -18.70 -0.11 -8.06
N ASN A 120 -19.08 1.15 -7.83
CA ASN A 120 -20.45 1.62 -8.01
C ASN A 120 -20.69 1.93 -9.50
N LEU A 121 -21.20 0.95 -10.24
CA LEU A 121 -21.81 1.21 -11.55
C LEU A 121 -23.17 1.87 -11.31
N THR A 122 -23.26 3.18 -11.49
CA THR A 122 -24.56 3.86 -11.42
C THR A 122 -25.43 3.47 -12.62
N ASP A 123 -26.66 3.04 -12.35
CA ASP A 123 -27.71 2.54 -13.25
C ASP A 123 -28.20 3.51 -14.33
N LYS A 124 -27.32 4.09 -15.14
CA LYS A 124 -27.72 4.86 -16.33
C LYS A 124 -27.47 4.16 -17.66
N ALA A 125 -27.01 2.92 -17.64
CA ALA A 125 -26.92 2.07 -18.83
C ALA A 125 -27.60 0.71 -18.59
N ILE A 126 -28.92 0.70 -18.77
CA ILE A 126 -29.72 -0.40 -19.33
C ILE A 126 -29.48 -1.79 -18.69
N GLY A 127 -30.26 -2.09 -17.65
CA GLY A 127 -30.97 -3.37 -17.54
C GLY A 127 -30.15 -4.67 -17.58
N PHE A 128 -29.08 -4.79 -16.80
CA PHE A 128 -28.57 -6.11 -16.39
C PHE A 128 -27.71 -5.98 -15.12
N PHE A 129 -28.35 -6.05 -13.95
CA PHE A 129 -27.63 -6.08 -12.68
C PHE A 129 -26.92 -7.43 -12.50
N ARG A 130 -25.61 -7.43 -12.74
CA ARG A 130 -24.70 -8.42 -12.15
C ARG A 130 -23.62 -7.65 -11.39
N PRO A 131 -23.49 -7.81 -10.06
CA PRO A 131 -22.29 -7.40 -9.35
C PRO A 131 -21.09 -8.09 -10.01
N GLN A 132 -20.22 -7.32 -10.67
CA GLN A 132 -18.98 -7.85 -11.21
C GLN A 132 -17.88 -7.58 -10.18
N VAL A 133 -17.63 -8.56 -9.31
CA VAL A 133 -16.43 -8.55 -8.46
C VAL A 133 -15.24 -8.83 -9.38
N TYR A 134 -14.52 -7.79 -9.80
CA TYR A 134 -13.25 -7.99 -10.48
C TYR A 134 -12.18 -8.31 -9.43
N GLN A 135 -11.91 -9.60 -9.22
CA GLN A 135 -10.69 -10.04 -8.56
C GLN A 135 -9.54 -9.81 -9.54
N LEU A 136 -8.75 -8.75 -9.35
CA LEU A 136 -7.52 -8.59 -10.12
C LEU A 136 -6.52 -9.63 -9.60
N GLN A 137 -6.04 -10.43 -10.55
CA GLN A 137 -5.25 -11.64 -10.33
C GLN A 137 -4.06 -11.39 -9.39
N LYS A 138 -3.78 -12.38 -8.52
CA LYS A 138 -2.47 -12.55 -7.89
C LYS A 138 -1.41 -12.49 -8.98
N HIS A 139 -0.72 -11.37 -9.09
CA HIS A 139 0.44 -11.29 -9.94
C HIS A 139 1.64 -11.59 -9.06
N LYS A 140 2.11 -12.83 -9.13
CA LYS A 140 3.45 -13.16 -8.65
C LYS A 140 4.40 -12.50 -9.63
N SER A 141 4.96 -11.35 -9.27
CA SER A 141 5.89 -10.65 -10.14
C SER A 141 7.15 -11.49 -10.26
N GLU A 142 7.23 -12.29 -11.33
CA GLU A 142 8.45 -12.90 -11.82
C GLU A 142 9.27 -11.78 -12.49
N CYS A 143 9.74 -10.80 -11.70
CA CYS A 143 10.46 -9.64 -12.19
C CYS A 143 11.88 -9.62 -11.61
N ALA A 144 12.82 -9.94 -12.49
CA ALA A 144 14.25 -9.76 -12.32
C ALA A 144 14.59 -8.38 -11.74
N TYR A 145 15.45 -8.41 -10.73
CA TYR A 145 16.00 -7.33 -9.92
C TYR A 145 16.09 -5.96 -10.63
N PRO A 146 15.20 -5.00 -10.34
CA PRO A 146 15.52 -3.60 -10.55
C PRO A 146 16.33 -3.13 -9.34
N ARG A 147 17.66 -3.06 -9.51
CA ARG A 147 18.53 -2.21 -8.69
C ARG A 147 17.88 -0.83 -8.57
N LEU A 148 18.04 -0.19 -7.42
CA LEU A 148 17.71 1.21 -7.10
C LEU A 148 16.41 1.41 -6.31
N TYR A 149 16.41 1.06 -5.02
CA TYR A 149 15.72 1.84 -3.98
C TYR A 149 16.46 1.72 -2.65
N TYR A 150 17.59 2.43 -2.52
CA TYR A 150 18.09 2.91 -1.23
C TYR A 150 18.80 4.24 -1.46
N GLY A 151 18.23 5.30 -0.88
CA GLY A 151 18.72 6.66 -1.02
C GLY A 151 18.25 7.54 0.14
N PHE A 152 18.34 7.04 1.38
CA PHE A 152 18.32 7.92 2.55
C PHE A 152 19.69 8.59 2.64
N LYS A 153 19.82 9.79 2.03
CA LYS A 153 20.92 10.70 2.37
C LYS A 153 20.63 11.25 3.76
N ASN A 154 21.29 10.70 4.77
CA ASN A 154 21.40 11.33 6.09
C ASN A 154 22.11 12.69 5.92
N GLN A 155 21.34 13.78 5.92
CA GLN A 155 21.87 15.14 6.07
C GLN A 155 21.69 15.60 7.50
N TYR A 156 22.33 14.91 8.45
CA TYR A 156 22.59 15.44 9.78
C TYR A 156 23.96 14.92 10.25
N THR A 157 24.99 15.72 10.00
CA THR A 157 26.21 15.74 10.80
C THR A 157 26.76 17.15 10.64
N GLY A 158 26.75 17.89 11.74
CA GLY A 158 27.39 19.20 11.87
C GLY A 158 28.89 19.08 12.06
#